data_AF-A0A7S1Y2J1-F1
#
_entry.id   AF-A0A7S1Y2J1-F1
#
_cell.length_a   1.000
_cell.length_b   1.000
_cell.length_c   1.000
_cell.angle_alpha   90.00
_cell.angle_beta   90.00
_cell.angle_gamma   90.00
#
_symmetry.space_group_name_H-M   'P 1'
#
loop_
_entity.id
_entity.type
_entity.pdbx_description
1 polymer ?
#
loop_
_entity_poly.entity_id
_entity_poly.type
_entity_poly.pdbx_seq_one_letter_code
_entity_poly.pdbx_strand_id
1 'polypeptide(L)'
;PTIGFYLLLITASQFHLPFYMSRMLPNTFALCLVTHSHCQWYKGHIRSAASLLVIATAVFRCDVIILLFTTGLLWLIRRDLGFIQAIRIGVLTGLACLALIVPLDSRLW
;
A
#
# COMPACT_ATOMS: atom_id res chain seq x y z
N PRO A 1 20.54 -10.37 10.36
CA PRO A 1 20.94 -9.00 10.79
C PRO A 1 21.77 -8.25 9.75
N THR A 2 22.70 -8.92 9.07
CA THR A 2 23.59 -8.32 8.04
C THR A 2 22.86 -7.84 6.79
N ILE A 3 21.92 -8.63 6.24
CA ILE A 3 21.19 -8.28 5.00
C ILE A 3 20.37 -6.99 5.15
N GLY A 4 19.66 -6.82 6.27
CA GLY A 4 18.87 -5.63 6.53
C GLY A 4 19.73 -4.36 6.64
N PHE A 5 20.92 -4.48 7.21
CA PHE A 5 21.88 -3.38 7.28
C PHE A 5 22.37 -2.96 5.88
N TYR A 6 22.77 -3.92 5.03
CA TYR A 6 23.18 -3.61 3.65
C TYR A 6 22.04 -3.02 2.83
N LEU A 7 20.82 -3.55 2.96
CA LEU A 7 19.65 -2.98 2.28
C LEU A 7 19.42 -1.54 2.70
N LEU A 8 19.47 -1.24 4.01
CA LEU A 8 19.31 0.11 4.53
C LEU A 8 20.40 1.04 3.98
N LEU A 9 21.65 0.59 3.94
CA LEU A 9 22.78 1.39 3.46
C LEU A 9 22.64 1.70 1.96
N ILE A 10 22.26 0.70 1.15
CA ILE A 10 21.98 0.88 -0.29
C ILE A 10 20.82 1.85 -0.46
N THR A 11 19.70 1.64 0.23
CA THR A 11 18.50 2.48 0.13
C THR A 11 18.76 3.92 0.61
N ALA A 12 19.58 4.12 1.64
CA ALA A 12 19.97 5.44 2.13
C ALA A 12 20.93 6.15 1.17
N SER A 13 21.77 5.41 0.44
CA SER A 13 22.70 5.96 -0.56
C SER A 13 22.04 6.34 -1.89
N GLN A 14 20.87 5.76 -2.21
CA GLN A 14 20.13 6.11 -3.42
C GLN A 14 19.68 7.57 -3.35
N PHE A 15 20.13 8.44 -4.24
CA PHE A 15 19.75 9.86 -4.22
C PHE A 15 18.23 10.08 -4.25
N HIS A 16 17.51 9.26 -5.04
CA HIS A 16 16.10 9.48 -5.34
C HIS A 16 15.20 9.34 -4.10
N LEU A 17 15.41 8.33 -3.25
CA LEU A 17 14.49 8.06 -2.15
C LEU A 17 14.55 9.12 -1.03
N PRO A 18 15.72 9.47 -0.45
CA PRO A 18 15.85 10.54 0.54
C PRO A 18 15.41 11.90 -0.03
N PHE A 19 15.69 12.17 -1.30
CA PHE A 19 15.22 13.38 -1.98
C PHE A 19 13.69 13.49 -1.95
N TYR A 20 12.96 12.43 -2.33
CA TYR A 20 11.50 12.42 -2.28
C TYR A 20 10.94 12.36 -0.85
N MET A 21 11.68 11.80 0.11
CA MET A 21 11.30 11.80 1.53
C MET A 21 11.37 13.18 2.18
N SER A 22 12.24 14.07 1.69
CA SER A 22 12.33 15.45 2.17
C SER A 22 11.11 16.31 1.81
N ARG A 23 10.26 15.82 0.91
CA ARG A 23 9.08 16.52 0.38
C ARG A 23 7.80 15.80 0.82
N MET A 24 6.84 16.53 1.37
CA MET A 24 5.53 15.99 1.79
C MET A 24 4.62 15.75 0.57
N LEU A 25 5.01 14.80 -0.28
CA LEU A 25 4.20 14.37 -1.42
C LEU A 25 3.31 13.19 -1.00
N PRO A 26 2.06 13.11 -1.50
CA PRO A 26 1.20 11.93 -1.34
C PRO A 26 1.90 10.62 -1.71
N ASN A 27 2.81 10.68 -2.70
CA ASN A 27 3.58 9.53 -3.19
C ASN A 27 4.44 8.91 -2.09
N THR A 28 5.07 9.73 -1.23
CA THR A 28 5.94 9.26 -0.16
C THR A 28 5.11 8.56 0.93
N PHE A 29 3.92 9.09 1.24
CA PHE A 29 2.99 8.44 2.16
C PHE A 29 2.44 7.11 1.61
N ALA A 30 2.10 7.08 0.32
CA ALA A 30 1.69 5.84 -0.36
C ALA A 30 2.80 4.79 -0.30
N LEU A 31 4.06 5.18 -0.53
CA LEU A 31 5.22 4.28 -0.48
C LEU A 31 5.39 3.65 0.92
N CYS A 32 5.19 4.41 1.99
CA CYS A 32 5.23 3.88 3.36
C CYS A 32 4.17 2.79 3.57
N LEU A 33 2.92 3.04 3.13
CA LEU A 33 1.83 2.07 3.26
C LEU A 33 2.05 0.81 2.41
N VAL A 34 2.52 0.96 1.18
CA VAL A 34 2.87 -0.16 0.29
C VAL A 34 4.01 -0.98 0.89
N THR A 35 5.06 -0.34 1.42
CA THR A 35 6.15 -1.07 2.08
C THR A 35 5.65 -1.83 3.30
N HIS A 36 4.74 -1.24 4.07
CA HIS A 36 4.10 -1.89 5.21
C HIS A 36 3.21 -3.06 4.78
N SER A 37 2.47 -2.93 3.68
CA SER A 37 1.63 -4.02 3.15
C SER A 37 2.48 -5.22 2.73
N HIS A 38 3.63 -5.00 2.08
CA HIS A 38 4.57 -6.06 1.76
C HIS A 38 5.15 -6.72 3.03
N CYS A 39 5.45 -5.94 4.08
CA CYS A 39 5.86 -6.50 5.36
C CYS A 39 4.79 -7.43 5.95
N GLN A 40 3.52 -7.02 5.92
CA GLN A 40 2.40 -7.86 6.38
C GLN A 40 2.23 -9.11 5.53
N TRP A 41 2.41 -9.01 4.21
CA TRP A 41 2.38 -10.16 3.32
C TRP A 41 3.49 -11.16 3.64
N TYR A 42 4.73 -10.70 3.85
CA TYR A 42 5.85 -11.58 4.25
C TYR A 42 5.62 -12.26 5.61
N LYS A 43 4.86 -11.62 6.51
CA LYS A 43 4.44 -12.22 7.80
C LYS A 43 3.25 -13.17 7.67
N GLY A 44 2.68 -13.36 6.49
CA GLY A 44 1.50 -14.20 6.25
C GLY A 44 0.15 -13.52 6.48
N HIS A 45 0.11 -12.24 6.86
CA HIS A 45 -1.11 -11.49 7.12
C HIS A 45 -1.70 -10.89 5.83
N ILE A 46 -2.10 -11.74 4.88
CA ILE A 46 -2.53 -11.34 3.53
C ILE A 46 -3.74 -10.38 3.55
N ARG A 47 -4.69 -10.58 4.47
CA ARG A 47 -5.87 -9.68 4.59
C ARG A 47 -5.48 -8.26 4.98
N SER A 48 -4.53 -8.13 5.92
CA SER A 48 -3.99 -6.83 6.34
C SER A 48 -3.22 -6.18 5.19
N ALA A 49 -2.37 -6.96 4.50
CA ALA A 49 -1.65 -6.50 3.31
C ALA A 49 -2.59 -5.97 2.23
N ALA A 50 -3.67 -6.69 1.92
CA ALA A 50 -4.68 -6.27 0.94
C ALA A 50 -5.36 -4.97 1.37
N SER A 51 -5.79 -4.86 2.63
CA SER A 51 -6.44 -3.64 3.13
C SER A 51 -5.52 -2.41 3.03
N LEU A 52 -4.23 -2.56 3.36
CA LEU A 52 -3.25 -1.47 3.28
C LEU A 52 -2.99 -1.01 1.85
N LEU A 53 -2.92 -1.94 0.88
CA LEU A 53 -2.78 -1.58 -0.53
C LEU A 53 -4.02 -0.85 -1.06
N VAL A 54 -5.22 -1.26 -0.63
CA VAL A 54 -6.46 -0.57 -1.01
C VAL A 54 -6.51 0.82 -0.40
N ILE A 55 -6.14 0.99 0.87
CA ILE A 55 -6.02 2.31 1.52
C ILE A 55 -5.01 3.18 0.78
N ALA A 56 -3.82 2.65 0.46
CA ALA A 56 -2.80 3.39 -0.28
C ALA A 56 -3.31 3.86 -1.66
N THR A 57 -4.07 3.02 -2.35
CA THR A 57 -4.64 3.32 -3.67
C THR A 57 -5.79 4.32 -3.59
N ALA A 58 -6.72 4.14 -2.65
CA ALA A 58 -7.92 4.96 -2.53
C ALA A 58 -7.63 6.35 -1.93
N VAL A 59 -6.67 6.45 -1.00
CA VAL A 59 -6.39 7.70 -0.28
C VAL A 59 -5.37 8.57 -0.98
N PHE A 60 -4.27 7.99 -1.44
CA PHE A 60 -3.13 8.77 -1.89
C PHE A 60 -3.02 8.84 -3.39
N ARG A 61 -3.10 7.70 -4.10
CA ARG A 61 -2.91 7.66 -5.54
C ARG A 61 -3.55 6.46 -6.22
N CYS A 62 -4.25 6.75 -7.31
CA CYS A 62 -4.77 5.72 -8.22
C CYS A 62 -3.67 4.92 -8.94
N ASP A 63 -2.46 5.44 -9.15
CA ASP A 63 -1.39 4.70 -9.85
C ASP A 63 -0.99 3.40 -9.14
N VAL A 64 -1.19 3.32 -7.82
CA VAL A 64 -0.92 2.12 -7.03
C VAL A 64 -1.89 0.97 -7.38
N ILE A 65 -2.97 1.25 -8.13
CA ILE A 65 -3.93 0.24 -8.58
C ILE A 65 -3.28 -0.86 -9.41
N ILE A 66 -2.25 -0.53 -10.20
CA ILE A 66 -1.51 -1.51 -11.01
C ILE A 66 -0.78 -2.48 -10.08
N LEU A 67 -0.17 -1.96 -9.01
CA LEU A 67 0.50 -2.78 -8.00
C LEU A 67 -0.51 -3.62 -7.22
N LEU A 68 -1.64 -3.04 -6.82
CA LEU A 68 -2.75 -3.76 -6.16
C LEU A 68 -3.26 -4.90 -7.06
N PHE A 69 -3.46 -4.65 -8.34
CA PHE A 69 -3.95 -5.65 -9.29
C PHE A 69 -2.94 -6.78 -9.47
N THR A 70 -1.67 -6.46 -9.73
CA THR A 70 -0.63 -7.47 -9.96
C THR A 70 -0.34 -8.30 -8.72
N THR A 71 -0.24 -7.68 -7.54
CA THR A 71 -0.04 -8.40 -6.27
C THR A 71 -1.27 -9.19 -5.85
N GLY A 72 -2.47 -8.63 -6.03
CA GLY A 72 -3.73 -9.31 -5.78
C GLY A 72 -3.94 -10.52 -6.71
N LEU A 73 -3.59 -10.39 -7.98
CA LEU A 73 -3.65 -11.49 -8.94
C LEU A 73 -2.68 -12.61 -8.55
N LEU A 74 -1.47 -12.26 -8.08
CA LEU A 74 -0.52 -13.24 -7.57
C LEU A 74 -1.06 -13.99 -6.34
N TRP A 75 -1.71 -13.30 -5.40
CA TRP A 75 -2.36 -13.95 -4.25
C TRP A 75 -3.50 -14.88 -4.66
N LEU A 76 -4.24 -14.52 -5.71
CA LEU A 76 -5.31 -15.36 -6.25
C LEU A 76 -4.75 -16.62 -6.91
N ILE A 77 -3.68 -16.49 -7.70
CA ILE A 77 -2.99 -17.62 -8.33
C ILE A 77 -2.41 -18.57 -7.29
N ARG A 78 -1.78 -18.04 -6.23
CA ARG A 78 -1.24 -18.83 -5.11
C ARG A 78 -2.32 -19.41 -4.18
N ARG A 79 -3.58 -19.01 -4.36
CA ARG A 79 -4.71 -19.34 -3.47
C ARG A 79 -4.52 -18.90 -2.02
N ASP A 80 -3.66 -17.91 -1.81
CA ASP A 80 -3.45 -17.22 -0.54
C ASP A 80 -4.68 -16.37 -0.16
N LEU A 81 -5.44 -15.91 -1.17
CA LEU A 81 -6.64 -15.10 -1.01
C LEU A 81 -7.75 -15.61 -1.95
N GLY A 82 -8.91 -15.95 -1.39
CA GLY A 82 -10.08 -16.33 -2.20
C GLY A 82 -10.68 -15.13 -2.95
N PHE A 83 -11.21 -15.35 -4.16
CA PHE A 83 -11.76 -14.29 -5.02
C PHE A 83 -12.84 -13.45 -4.33
N ILE A 84 -13.83 -14.10 -3.71
CA ILE A 84 -14.91 -13.41 -2.98
C ILE A 84 -14.34 -12.61 -1.79
N GLN A 85 -13.35 -13.17 -1.10
CA GLN A 85 -12.70 -12.49 0.02
C GLN A 85 -11.91 -11.26 -0.44
N ALA A 86 -11.25 -11.33 -1.60
CA ALA A 86 -10.55 -10.21 -2.21
C ALA A 86 -11.49 -9.06 -2.52
N ILE A 87 -12.62 -9.35 -3.18
CA ILE A 87 -13.65 -8.35 -3.49
C ILE A 87 -14.22 -7.77 -2.20
N ARG A 88 -14.57 -8.61 -1.22
CA ARG A 88 -15.14 -8.14 0.05
C ARG A 88 -14.19 -7.20 0.78
N ILE A 89 -12.90 -7.54 0.87
CA ILE A 89 -11.90 -6.68 1.51
C ILE A 89 -11.80 -5.37 0.72
N GLY A 90 -11.59 -5.43 -0.59
CA GLY A 90 -11.41 -4.24 -1.42
C GLY A 90 -12.60 -3.27 -1.39
N VAL A 91 -13.83 -3.80 -1.46
CA VAL A 91 -15.05 -2.97 -1.40
C VAL A 91 -15.23 -2.37 -0.01
N LEU A 92 -15.09 -3.16 1.07
CA LEU A 92 -15.27 -2.65 2.43
C LEU A 92 -14.22 -1.60 2.79
N THR A 93 -12.94 -1.87 2.52
CA THR A 93 -11.87 -0.92 2.85
C THR A 93 -11.92 0.30 1.94
N GLY A 94 -12.26 0.12 0.66
CA GLY A 94 -12.43 1.23 -0.29
C GLY A 94 -13.57 2.16 0.11
N LEU A 95 -14.76 1.62 0.41
CA LEU A 95 -15.90 2.40 0.87
C LEU A 95 -15.61 3.12 2.19
N ALA A 96 -14.95 2.45 3.14
CA ALA A 96 -14.55 3.08 4.40
C ALA A 96 -13.58 4.25 4.17
N CYS A 97 -12.63 4.10 3.25
CA CYS A 97 -11.73 5.20 2.87
C CYS A 97 -12.50 6.36 2.25
N LEU A 98 -13.38 6.10 1.28
CA LEU A 98 -14.17 7.14 0.64
C LEU A 98 -15.07 7.88 1.64
N ALA A 99 -15.72 7.15 2.54
CA ALA A 99 -16.56 7.73 3.59
C ALA A 99 -15.78 8.66 4.54
N LEU A 100 -14.47 8.45 4.70
CA LEU A 100 -13.61 9.28 5.52
C LEU A 100 -13.01 10.47 4.74
N ILE A 101 -12.63 10.24 3.48
CA ILE A 101 -11.93 11.25 2.67
C ILE A 101 -12.87 12.29 2.11
N VAL A 102 -14.02 11.88 1.57
CA VAL A 102 -14.99 12.82 0.98
C VAL A 102 -15.39 13.94 1.95
N PRO A 103 -15.74 13.69 3.23
CA PRO A 103 -16.06 14.77 4.15
C PRO A 103 -14.84 15.58 4.58
N LEU A 104 -13.65 14.98 4.63
CA LEU A 104 -12.42 15.70 4.93
C LEU A 104 -12.10 16.70 3.81
N ASP A 105 -12.18 16.23 2.56
CA ASP A 105 -11.99 17.05 1.36
C ASP A 105 -13.02 18.18 1.31
N SER A 106 -14.29 17.88 1.58
CA SER A 106 -15.37 18.88 1.64
C SER A 106 -15.21 19.95 2.72
N ARG A 107 -14.40 19.70 3.76
CA ARG A 107 -14.08 20.70 4.81
C ARG A 107 -12.80 21.48 4.54
N LEU A 108 -11.88 20.88 3.78
CA LEU A 108 -10.61 21.49 3.42
C LEU A 108 -10.71 22.34 2.15
N TRP A 109 -11.75 22.10 1.34
CA TRP A 109 -12.18 22.92 0.22
C TRP A 109 -13.07 24.07 0.67
#